data_AF-K7VY15-F1
#
_entry.id   AF-K7VY15-F1
#
_cell.length_a   1.000
_cell.length_b   1.000
_cell.length_c   1.000
_cell.angle_alpha   90.00
_cell.angle_beta   90.00
_cell.angle_gamma   90.00
#
_symmetry.space_group_name_H-M   'P 1'
#
loop_
_entity.id
_entity.type
_entity.pdbx_description
1 polymer ?
#
loop_
_entity_poly.entity_id
_entity_poly.type
_entity_poly.pdbx_seq_one_letter_code
_entity_poly.pdbx_strand_id
1 'polypeptide(L)' 'MLESFGFSIVREKEHISMIRQNSDGTNTPLTLPNHKLIKGSTLRSICTQSGISRDDFIAAYEQD' A
#
# COMPACT_ATOMS: atom_id res chain seq x y z
N MET A 1 -0.14 4.24 -7.48
CA MET A 1 0.26 2.82 -7.36
C MET A 1 -0.71 2.05 -6.47
N LEU A 2 -0.74 2.24 -5.13
CA LEU A 2 -1.63 1.46 -4.26
C LEU A 2 -3.13 1.72 -4.47
N GLU A 3 -3.46 2.90 -5.01
CA GLU A 3 -4.83 3.25 -5.39
C GLU A 3 -5.38 2.36 -6.51
N SER A 4 -4.53 1.82 -7.40
CA SER A 4 -4.97 0.86 -8.43
C SER A 4 -5.41 -0.49 -7.83
N PHE A 5 -4.98 -0.78 -6.60
CA PHE A 5 -5.42 -1.94 -5.82
C PHE A 5 -6.60 -1.63 -4.88
N GLY A 6 -7.27 -0.49 -5.07
CA GLY A 6 -8.46 -0.09 -4.31
C GLY A 6 -8.17 0.49 -2.93
N PHE A 7 -6.93 0.86 -2.63
CA PHE A 7 -6.63 1.65 -1.44
C PHE A 7 -6.96 3.13 -1.67
N SER A 8 -7.33 3.84 -0.60
CA SER A 8 -7.55 5.28 -0.61
C SER A 8 -6.80 5.94 0.54
N ILE A 9 -6.22 7.12 0.30
CA ILE A 9 -5.51 7.87 1.33
C ILE A 9 -6.50 8.43 2.35
N VAL A 10 -6.25 8.16 3.64
CA VAL A 10 -7.03 8.70 4.76
C VAL A 10 -6.27 9.84 5.45
N ARG A 11 -4.93 9.76 5.46
CA ARG A 11 -4.06 10.77 6.07
C ARG A 11 -2.69 10.74 5.44
N GLU A 12 -2.13 11.91 5.19
CA GLU A 12 -0.75 12.07 4.70
C GLU A 12 0.00 13.07 5.59
N LYS A 13 1.02 12.57 6.31
CA LYS A 13 2.03 13.37 7.05
C LYS A 13 3.37 12.63 6.94
N GLU A 14 4.13 12.48 8.04
CA GLU A 14 5.33 11.62 8.10
C GLU A 14 5.09 10.19 7.64
N HIS A 15 3.87 9.70 7.84
CA HIS A 15 3.39 8.43 7.32
C HIS A 15 2.09 8.67 6.53
N ILE A 16 1.90 7.87 5.49
CA ILE A 16 0.66 7.82 4.71
C ILE A 16 -0.17 6.67 5.27
N SER A 17 -1.38 6.98 5.74
CA SER A 17 -2.36 5.98 6.13
C SER A 17 -3.38 5.81 5.01
N MET A 18 -3.57 4.57 4.57
CA MET A 18 -4.50 4.19 3.53
C MET A 18 -5.49 3.14 4.04
N ILE A 19 -6.64 3.03 3.36
CA ILE A 19 -7.66 2.03 3.64
C ILE A 19 -8.16 1.41 2.34
N ARG A 20 -8.36 0.09 2.32
CA ARG A 20 -9.08 -0.62 1.25
C ARG A 20 -10.34 -1.22 1.84
N GLN A 21 -11.49 -0.93 1.23
CA GLN A 21 -12.74 -1.62 1.56
C GLN A 21 -12.79 -2.95 0.81
N ASN A 22 -12.96 -4.04 1.55
CA ASN A 22 -13.05 -5.38 1.00
C ASN A 22 -14.50 -5.74 0.64
N SER A 23 -14.70 -6.73 -0.23
CA SER A 23 -16.03 -7.17 -0.68
C SER A 23 -16.89 -7.77 0.44
N ASP A 24 -16.26 -8.25 1.52
CA ASP A 24 -16.93 -8.78 2.71
C ASP A 24 -17.36 -7.68 3.70
N GLY A 25 -17.17 -6.40 3.35
CA GLY A 25 -17.48 -5.25 4.19
C GLY A 25 -16.42 -4.93 5.25
N THR A 26 -15.32 -5.69 5.32
CA THR A 26 -14.19 -5.37 6.19
C THR A 26 -13.28 -4.31 5.56
N ASN A 27 -12.40 -3.73 6.37
CA ASN A 27 -11.41 -2.76 5.91
C ASN A 27 -10.00 -3.28 6.15
N THR A 28 -9.13 -3.16 5.15
CA THR A 28 -7.70 -3.39 5.27
C THR A 28 -6.98 -2.04 5.46
N PRO A 29 -6.50 -1.71 6.66
CA PRO A 29 -5.67 -0.53 6.87
C PRO A 29 -4.24 -0.80 6.39
N LEU A 30 -3.56 0.23 5.89
CA LEU A 30 -2.16 0.17 5.49
C LEU A 30 -1.45 1.48 5.88
N THR A 31 -0.27 1.38 6.49
CA THR A 31 0.56 2.54 6.83
C THR A 31 1.90 2.45 6.13
N LEU A 32 2.26 3.52 5.41
CA LEU A 32 3.49 3.63 4.64
C LEU A 32 4.33 4.77 5.20
N PRO A 33 5.67 4.66 5.19
CA PRO A 33 6.51 5.83 5.39
C PRO A 33 6.32 6.81 4.22
N ASN A 34 6.25 8.10 4.50
CA ASN A 34 6.18 9.13 3.45
C ASN A 34 7.60 9.50 2.98
N HIS A 35 8.28 8.54 2.36
CA HIS A 35 9.65 8.70 1.86
C HIS A 35 9.74 8.18 0.42
N LYS A 36 10.57 8.83 -0.41
CA LYS A 36 10.79 8.43 -1.81
C LYS A 36 11.37 7.02 -1.98
N LEU A 37 12.10 6.53 -0.97
CA LEU A 37 12.73 5.22 -0.99
C LEU A 37 12.26 4.41 0.22
N ILE A 38 11.85 3.17 -0.05
CA ILE A 38 11.43 2.21 0.96
C ILE A 38 12.44 1.07 1.05
N LYS A 39 12.83 0.71 2.28
CA LYS A 39 13.70 -0.45 2.51
C LYS A 39 12.94 -1.73 2.13
N GLY A 40 13.69 -2.75 1.67
CA GLY A 40 13.09 -4.03 1.26
C GLY A 40 12.31 -4.75 2.37
N SER A 41 12.69 -4.58 3.65
CA SER A 41 11.91 -5.09 4.79
C SER A 41 10.56 -4.40 4.93
N THR A 42 10.52 -3.07 4.77
CA THR A 42 9.29 -2.28 4.77
C THR A 42 8.39 -2.66 3.61
N LEU A 43 8.95 -2.80 2.41
CA LEU A 43 8.21 -3.27 1.23
C LEU A 43 7.56 -4.63 1.48
N ARG A 44 8.30 -5.57 2.08
CA ARG A 44 7.77 -6.90 2.43
C ARG A 44 6.60 -6.79 3.40
N SER A 45 6.71 -5.98 4.45
CA SER A 45 5.62 -5.75 5.40
C SER A 45 4.39 -5.16 4.70
N ILE A 46 4.59 -4.22 3.78
CA ILE A 46 3.52 -3.60 3.00
C ILE A 46 2.80 -4.65 2.15
N CYS A 47 3.55 -5.46 1.39
CA CYS A 47 2.99 -6.54 0.55
C CYS A 47 2.18 -7.54 1.39
N THR A 48 2.72 -7.98 2.54
CA THR A 48 2.02 -8.89 3.45
C THR A 48 0.74 -8.27 3.99
N GLN A 49 0.77 -7.01 4.42
CA GLN A 49 -0.38 -6.33 5.01
C GLN A 49 -1.47 -6.02 3.97
N SER A 50 -1.08 -5.65 2.75
CA SER A 50 -2.01 -5.34 1.67
C SER A 50 -2.55 -6.59 0.95
N GLY A 51 -1.89 -7.74 1.13
CA GLY A 51 -2.16 -8.96 0.38
C GLY A 51 -1.79 -8.85 -1.10
N ILE A 52 -0.85 -7.96 -1.44
CA ILE A 52 -0.37 -7.73 -2.81
C ILE A 52 0.97 -8.46 -2.97
N SER A 53 1.15 -9.18 -4.08
CA SER A 53 2.44 -9.81 -4.36
C SER A 53 3.51 -8.75 -4.61
N ARG A 54 4.79 -9.11 -4.39
CA ARG A 54 5.89 -8.20 -4.69
C ARG A 54 5.91 -7.79 -6.17
N ASP A 55 5.62 -8.73 -7.06
CA ASP A 55 5.71 -8.51 -8.50
C ASP A 55 4.58 -7.59 -8.97
N ASP A 56 3.36 -7.78 -8.47
CA ASP A 56 2.24 -6.87 -8.74
C ASP A 56 2.53 -5.45 -8.23
N PHE A 57 3.13 -5.35 -7.04
CA PHE A 57 3.53 -4.06 -6.48
C PHE A 57 4.56 -3.36 -7.37
N ILE A 58 5.60 -4.07 -7.82
CA ILE A 58 6.63 -3.49 -8.70
C ILE A 58 6.03 -3.11 -10.05
N ALA A 59 5.21 -3.98 -10.64
CA ALA A 59 4.55 -3.70 -11.91
C ALA A 59 3.67 -2.44 -11.83
N ALA A 60 2.93 -2.26 -10.74
CA ALA A 60 2.14 -1.06 -10.51
C ALA A 60 3.00 0.18 -10.21
N TYR A 61 4.19 0.02 -9.63
CA TYR A 61 5.14 1.12 -9.42
C TYR A 61 5.76 1.62 -10.74
N GLU A 62 6.09 0.70 -11.65
CA GLU A 62 6.71 1.01 -12.94
C GLU A 62 5.75 1.62 -13.97
N GLN A 63 4.43 1.55 -13.70
CA GLN A 63 3.38 2.09 -14.55
C GLN A 63 2.97 3.54 -14.19
N ASP A 64 3.46 4.09 -13.08
CA ASP A 64 3.26 5.49 -12.64
C ASP A 64 4.50 6.36 -12.89
#